data_AF-A0A7L3PM77-F1
#
_entry.id   AF-A0A7L3PM77-F1
#
_cell.length_a   1.000
_cell.length_b   1.000
_cell.length_c   1.000
_cell.angle_alpha   90.00
_cell.angle_beta   90.00
_cell.angle_gamma   90.00
#
_symmetry.space_group_name_H-M   'P 1'
#
loop_
_entity.id
_entity.type
_entity.pdbx_description
1 polymer ?
#
loop_
_entity_poly.entity_id
_entity_poly.type
_entity_poly.pdbx_seq_one_letter_code
_entity_poly.pdbx_strand_id
1 'polypeptide(L)'
;QPLLRSLLALCEDNLAFFTSQPSSSSSQRLCAAFQALLELGRQLGPALLHLLQVAPQFDLDPSTPGNGYWSLVQVGGFGGKW
;
A
#
# COMPACT_ATOMS: atom_id res chain seq x y z
N GLN A 1 -8.37 2.01 0.96
CA GLN A 1 -6.99 1.81 0.46
C GLN A 1 -6.99 0.95 -0.81
N PRO A 2 -7.53 1.46 -1.93
CA PRO A 2 -7.51 0.75 -3.20
C PRO A 2 -6.07 0.50 -3.69
N LEU A 3 -5.15 1.46 -3.48
CA LEU A 3 -3.76 1.34 -3.95
C LEU A 3 -2.96 0.25 -3.21
N LEU A 4 -3.03 0.20 -1.88
CA LEU A 4 -2.39 -0.88 -1.12
C LEU A 4 -2.95 -2.26 -1.50
N ARG A 5 -4.27 -2.37 -1.67
CA ARG A 5 -4.91 -3.63 -2.10
C ARG A 5 -4.46 -4.05 -3.50
N SER A 6 -4.42 -3.12 -4.45
CA SER A 6 -3.92 -3.40 -5.81
C SER A 6 -2.46 -3.83 -5.81
N LEU A 7 -1.62 -3.19 -4.98
CA LEU A 7 -0.21 -3.59 -4.84
C LEU A 7 -0.07 -5.01 -4.28
N LEU A 8 -0.83 -5.34 -3.23
CA LEU A 8 -0.80 -6.68 -2.63
C LEU A 8 -1.29 -7.74 -3.62
N ALA A 9 -2.40 -7.50 -4.32
CA ALA A 9 -2.89 -8.41 -5.36
C ALA A 9 -1.84 -8.65 -6.47
N LEU A 10 -1.20 -7.59 -6.96
CA LEU A 10 -0.14 -7.70 -7.95
C LEU A 10 1.08 -8.49 -7.43
N CYS A 11 1.41 -8.38 -6.14
CA CYS A 11 2.47 -9.17 -5.54
C CYS A 11 2.07 -10.65 -5.40
N GLU A 12 0.81 -10.95 -5.06
CA GLU A 12 0.28 -12.32 -5.00
C GLU A 12 0.30 -12.99 -6.37
N ASP A 13 -0.19 -12.30 -7.41
CA ASP A 13 -0.23 -12.80 -8.78
C ASP A 13 1.17 -13.09 -9.33
N ASN A 14 2.10 -12.15 -9.12
CA ASN A 14 3.48 -12.33 -9.57
C ASN A 14 4.19 -13.45 -8.79
N LEU A 15 3.96 -13.57 -7.48
CA LEU A 15 4.51 -14.66 -6.69
C LEU A 15 4.01 -16.03 -7.19
N ALA A 16 2.71 -16.15 -7.48
CA ALA A 16 2.14 -17.36 -8.05
C ALA A 16 2.75 -17.68 -9.42
N PHE A 17 2.91 -16.67 -10.29
CA PHE A 17 3.56 -16.82 -11.59
C PHE A 17 4.98 -17.34 -11.44
N PHE A 18 5.87 -16.65 -10.72
CA PHE A 18 7.28 -17.03 -10.64
C PHE A 18 7.52 -18.34 -9.88
N THR A 19 6.63 -18.72 -8.96
CA THR A 19 6.67 -20.03 -8.30
C THR A 19 6.34 -21.18 -9.24
N SER A 20 5.49 -20.94 -10.24
CA SER A 20 5.14 -21.93 -11.28
C SER A 20 6.20 -22.12 -12.36
N GLN A 21 7.16 -21.21 -12.45
CA GLN A 21 8.24 -21.26 -13.45
C GLN A 21 9.40 -22.15 -13.00
N PRO A 22 10.22 -22.68 -13.94
CA PRO A 22 11.46 -23.36 -13.61
C PRO A 22 12.35 -22.51 -12.70
N SER A 23 12.98 -23.17 -11.72
CA SER A 23 13.81 -22.48 -10.74
C SER A 23 15.02 -21.84 -11.40
N SER A 24 15.14 -20.53 -11.23
CA SER A 24 16.29 -19.73 -11.65
C SER A 24 16.67 -18.79 -10.51
N SER A 25 17.93 -18.34 -10.47
CA SER A 25 18.37 -17.39 -9.45
C SER A 25 17.54 -16.09 -9.47
N SER A 26 17.13 -15.64 -10.65
CA SER A 26 16.26 -14.48 -10.83
C SER A 26 14.84 -14.74 -10.33
N SER A 27 14.22 -15.86 -10.67
CA SER A 27 12.85 -16.17 -10.20
C SER A 27 12.79 -16.34 -8.68
N GLN A 28 13.80 -16.95 -8.06
CA GLN A 28 13.89 -17.05 -6.60
C GLN A 28 14.01 -15.68 -5.92
N ARG A 29 14.83 -14.77 -6.47
CA ARG A 29 14.96 -13.40 -5.95
C ARG A 29 13.66 -12.61 -6.08
N LEU A 30 12.96 -12.76 -7.20
CA LEU A 30 11.67 -12.12 -7.41
C LEU A 30 10.61 -12.66 -6.45
N CYS A 31 10.52 -13.99 -6.26
CA CYS A 31 9.63 -14.57 -5.26
C CYS A 31 9.91 -14.04 -3.85
N ALA A 32 11.17 -13.97 -3.44
CA ALA A 32 11.56 -13.41 -2.14
C ALA A 32 11.16 -11.93 -2.02
N ALA A 33 11.33 -11.13 -3.08
CA ALA A 33 10.93 -9.73 -3.10
C ALA A 33 9.41 -9.56 -2.96
N PHE A 34 8.60 -10.33 -3.70
CA PHE A 34 7.15 -10.26 -3.60
C PHE A 34 6.64 -10.72 -2.23
N GLN A 35 7.24 -11.77 -1.65
CA GLN A 35 6.94 -12.19 -0.27
C GLN A 35 7.24 -11.08 0.74
N ALA A 36 8.39 -10.40 0.62
CA ALA A 36 8.74 -9.29 1.49
C ALA A 36 7.75 -8.11 1.35
N LEU A 37 7.35 -7.76 0.12
CA LEU A 37 6.36 -6.71 -0.14
C LEU A 37 4.98 -7.05 0.45
N LEU A 38 4.54 -8.31 0.35
CA LEU A 38 3.29 -8.77 0.96
C LEU A 38 3.31 -8.63 2.49
N GLU A 39 4.41 -9.04 3.11
CA GLU A 39 4.58 -8.93 4.55
C GLU A 39 4.59 -7.46 5.01
N LEU A 40 5.39 -6.62 4.35
CA LEU A 40 5.44 -5.19 4.63
C LEU A 40 4.07 -4.53 4.45
N GLY A 41 3.35 -4.82 3.37
CA GLY A 41 2.05 -4.23 3.12
C GLY A 41 0.97 -4.67 4.12
N ARG A 42 1.04 -5.92 4.63
CA ARG A 42 0.17 -6.39 5.72
C ARG A 42 0.43 -5.64 7.02
N GLN A 43 1.69 -5.36 7.35
CA GLN A 43 2.07 -4.56 8.52
C GLN A 43 1.71 -3.08 8.36
N LEU A 44 1.77 -2.56 7.13
CA LEU A 44 1.44 -1.16 6.82
C LEU A 44 -0.05 -0.85 6.95
N GLY A 45 -0.92 -1.84 6.70
CA GLY A 45 -2.38 -1.68 6.72
C GLY A 45 -2.91 -1.05 8.02
N PRO A 46 -2.64 -1.63 9.20
CA PRO A 46 -3.04 -1.08 10.50
C PRO A 46 -2.46 0.32 10.76
N ALA A 47 -1.20 0.56 10.41
CA ALA A 47 -0.56 1.86 10.60
C ALA A 47 -1.23 2.96 9.75
N LEU A 48 -1.52 2.67 8.49
CA LEU A 48 -2.26 3.57 7.61
C LEU A 48 -3.71 3.76 8.07
N LEU A 49 -4.36 2.71 8.60
CA LEU A 49 -5.72 2.82 9.14
C LEU A 49 -5.75 3.73 10.37
N HIS A 50 -4.76 3.59 11.27
CA HIS A 50 -4.61 4.47 12.41
C HIS A 50 -4.32 5.91 11.98
N LEU A 51 -3.42 6.11 11.01
CA LEU A 51 -3.11 7.43 10.46
C LEU A 51 -4.36 8.09 9.86
N LEU A 52 -5.22 7.33 9.16
CA LEU A 52 -6.50 7.81 8.65
C LEU A 52 -7.47 8.27 9.75
N GLN A 53 -7.43 7.64 10.92
CA GLN A 53 -8.30 8.02 12.05
C GLN A 53 -7.83 9.30 12.74
N VAL A 54 -6.52 9.53 12.81
CA VAL A 54 -5.95 10.70 13.50
C VAL A 54 -5.71 11.88 12.56
N ALA A 55 -5.56 11.66 11.24
CA ALA A 55 -5.30 12.71 10.26
C ALA A 55 -6.26 13.92 10.36
N PRO A 56 -7.58 13.76 10.57
CA PRO A 56 -8.50 14.89 10.72
C PRO A 56 -8.22 15.76 11.94
N GLN A 57 -7.54 15.24 12.97
CA GLN A 57 -7.18 16.01 14.18
C GLN A 57 -6.02 16.99 13.93
N PHE A 58 -5.32 16.82 12.81
CA PHE A 58 -4.20 17.65 12.38
C PHE A 58 -4.52 18.43 11.10
N ASP A 59 -5.82 18.57 10.78
CA ASP A 59 -6.27 19.53 9.78
C ASP A 59 -6.03 20.95 10.31
N LEU A 60 -5.12 21.67 9.66
CA LEU A 60 -4.83 23.06 9.99
C LEU A 60 -5.96 24.00 9.52
N ASP A 61 -6.59 23.67 8.38
CA ASP A 61 -7.67 24.45 7.77
C ASP A 61 -8.59 23.54 6.91
N PRO A 62 -9.84 23.28 7.32
CA PRO A 62 -10.77 22.43 6.58
C PRO A 62 -11.08 22.90 5.14
N SER A 63 -10.77 24.16 4.79
CA SER A 63 -11.03 24.73 3.47
C SER A 63 -9.85 24.58 2.48
N THR A 64 -8.70 24.08 2.93
CA THR A 64 -7.50 23.90 2.09
C THR A 64 -7.28 22.41 1.78
N PRO A 65 -7.52 21.95 0.53
CA PRO A 65 -7.31 20.55 0.17
C PRO A 65 -5.85 20.11 0.32
N GLY A 66 -5.62 18.97 0.95
CA GLY A 66 -4.28 18.36 1.06
C GLY A 66 -3.36 18.99 2.12
N ASN A 67 -3.86 19.82 3.02
CA ASN A 67 -3.09 20.26 4.18
C ASN A 67 -2.89 19.11 5.21
N GLY A 68 -1.91 19.30 6.10
CA GLY A 68 -1.63 18.32 7.17
C GLY A 68 -1.30 16.92 6.64
N TYR A 69 -1.82 15.88 7.31
CA TYR A 69 -1.60 14.49 6.93
C TYR A 69 -2.48 14.01 5.76
N TRP A 70 -3.42 14.83 5.27
CA TRP A 70 -4.27 14.45 4.14
C TRP A 70 -3.50 14.29 2.83
N SER A 71 -2.45 15.08 2.59
CA SER A 71 -1.52 14.85 1.47
C SER A 71 -0.97 13.42 1.45
N LEU A 72 -0.67 12.88 2.65
CA LEU A 72 -0.09 11.55 2.83
C LEU A 72 -1.16 10.45 2.67
N VAL A 73 -2.37 10.72 3.15
CA VAL A 73 -3.56 9.85 3.00
C VAL A 73 -4.04 9.76 1.55
N GLN A 74 -3.98 10.86 0.79
CA GLN A 74 -4.50 10.94 -0.57
C GLN A 74 -3.73 10.02 -1.53
N VAL A 75 -2.43 9.83 -1.30
CA VAL A 75 -1.58 8.84 -2.00
C VAL A 75 -2.00 7.39 -1.66
N GLY A 76 -2.64 7.15 -0.51
CA GLY A 76 -3.19 5.85 -0.10
C GLY A 76 -4.53 5.47 -0.76
N GLY A 77 -5.06 6.33 -1.64
CA GLY A 77 -6.17 6.02 -2.54
C GLY A 77 -7.57 6.35 -2.03
N PHE A 78 -7.75 7.33 -1.14
CA PHE A 78 -9.09 7.92 -0.94
C PHE A 78 -9.24 9.17 -1.81
N GLY A 79 -9.50 8.94 -3.10
CA GLY A 79 -10.06 9.94 -4.00
C GLY A 79 -11.57 10.04 -3.76
N GLY A 80 -11.97 10.46 -2.56
CA GLY A 80 -13.32 10.97 -2.33
C GLY A 80 -13.38 12.38 -2.90
N LYS A 81 -14.31 12.64 -3.81
CA LYS A 81 -14.55 13.97 -4.37
C LYS A 81 -14.81 14.95 -3.22
N TRP A 82 -14.09 16.06 -3.22
CA TRP A 82 -14.43 17.27 -2.48
C TRP A 82 -15.74 17.85 -3.03
#